data_AF-A0A1H4L1S2-F1
#
_entry.id   AF-A0A1H4L1S2-F1
#
_cell.length_a   1.000
_cell.length_b   1.000
_cell.length_c   1.000
_cell.angle_alpha   90.00
_cell.angle_beta   90.00
_cell.angle_gamma   90.00
#
_symmetry.space_group_name_H-M   'P 1'
#
loop_
_entity.id
_entity.type
_entity.pdbx_description
1 polymer ?
#
loop_
_entity_poly.entity_id
_entity_poly.type
_entity_poly.pdbx_seq_one_letter_code
_entity_poly.pdbx_strand_id
1 'polypeptide(L)'
;MLLAEYGAVRLRLDGKGGSLVPVLREMNGLSLGEARLGAADLSEEGLISTFVEMTLLAQGLGRWSVATTLVSSQSDPRGDAPRTAKPS
;
A
#
# COMPACT_ATOMS: atom_id res chain seq x y z
N MET A 1 11.38 -8.31 17.05
CA MET A 1 11.42 -8.34 15.57
C MET A 1 10.34 -7.38 15.09
N LEU A 2 10.67 -6.12 14.82
CA LEU A 2 9.68 -5.04 14.62
C LEU A 2 8.85 -5.15 13.31
N LEU A 3 9.31 -5.93 12.32
CA LEU A 3 8.63 -6.02 11.02
C LEU A 3 7.32 -6.81 11.06
N ALA A 4 7.16 -7.74 12.00
CA ALA A 4 5.93 -8.53 12.13
C ALA A 4 4.77 -7.73 12.76
N GLU A 5 5.06 -6.57 13.35
CA GLU A 5 4.09 -5.74 14.08
C GLU A 5 3.37 -4.74 13.17
N TYR A 6 3.94 -4.43 12.02
CA TYR A 6 3.32 -3.60 10.99
C TYR A 6 2.71 -4.53 9.94
N GLY A 7 1.41 -4.84 10.10
CA GLY A 7 0.64 -5.65 9.17
C GLY A 7 0.56 -5.06 7.75
N ALA A 8 -0.39 -5.53 6.95
CA ALA A 8 -0.57 -5.00 5.60
C ALA A 8 -0.75 -3.46 5.62
N VAL A 9 -0.03 -2.78 4.75
CA VAL A 9 -0.06 -1.33 4.55
C VAL A 9 -0.40 -1.04 3.10
N ARG A 10 -1.22 -0.03 2.91
CA ARG A 10 -1.67 0.45 1.62
C ARG A 10 -0.89 1.72 1.26
N LEU A 11 -0.27 1.74 0.10
CA LEU A 11 0.33 2.93 -0.50
C LEU A 11 -0.68 3.60 -1.44
N ARG A 12 -0.93 4.90 -1.24
CA ARG A 12 -1.82 5.72 -2.09
C ARG A 12 -1.07 6.92 -2.66
N LEU A 13 -1.50 7.42 -3.82
CA LEU A 13 -1.02 8.68 -4.36
C LEU A 13 -1.66 9.86 -3.62
N ASP A 14 -0.87 10.91 -3.39
CA ASP A 14 -1.34 12.17 -2.79
C ASP A 14 -1.86 13.16 -3.84
N GLY A 15 -2.32 12.67 -4.99
CA GLY A 15 -2.86 13.48 -6.07
C GLY A 15 -2.70 12.83 -7.44
N LYS A 16 -2.94 13.62 -8.49
CA LYS A 16 -2.72 13.19 -9.88
C LYS A 16 -1.23 13.33 -10.21
N GLY A 17 -0.46 12.28 -9.92
CA GLY A 17 0.95 12.20 -10.32
C GLY A 17 1.12 12.11 -11.84
N GLY A 18 2.34 12.38 -12.31
CA GLY A 18 2.73 12.16 -13.71
C GLY A 18 2.65 10.69 -14.13
N SER A 19 3.13 10.35 -15.32
CA SER A 19 3.08 8.96 -15.84
C SER A 19 3.82 7.98 -14.92
N LEU A 20 3.07 7.13 -14.20
CA LEU A 20 3.59 6.17 -13.21
C LEU A 20 4.24 4.94 -13.84
N VAL A 21 3.78 4.53 -15.02
CA VAL A 21 4.28 3.33 -15.72
C VAL A 21 5.79 3.38 -15.96
N PRO A 22 6.38 4.44 -16.56
CA PRO A 22 7.84 4.50 -16.74
C PRO A 22 8.58 4.49 -15.40
N VAL A 23 8.04 5.17 -14.39
CA VAL A 23 8.65 5.21 -13.04
C VAL A 23 8.71 3.80 -12.43
N LEU A 24 7.61 3.06 -12.45
CA LEU A 24 7.54 1.70 -11.89
C LEU A 24 8.42 0.70 -12.65
N ARG A 25 8.56 0.84 -13.97
CA ARG A 25 9.46 -0.01 -14.76
C ARG A 25 10.93 0.21 -14.39
N GLU A 26 11.36 1.47 -14.33
CA GLU A 26 12.74 1.84 -14.00
C GLU A 26 13.13 1.40 -12.59
N MET A 27 12.18 1.42 -11.66
CA MET A 27 12.47 1.19 -10.24
C MET A 27 12.54 -0.28 -9.86
N ASN A 28 11.70 -1.12 -10.47
CA ASN A 28 11.46 -2.49 -10.02
C ASN A 28 11.86 -3.54 -11.07
N GLY A 29 12.40 -3.14 -12.22
CA GLY A 29 12.73 -4.06 -13.33
C GLY A 29 11.51 -4.79 -13.90
N LEU A 30 10.31 -4.24 -13.66
CA LEU A 30 9.05 -4.86 -14.04
C LEU A 30 8.87 -4.92 -15.55
N SER A 31 8.17 -5.97 -16.00
CA SER A 31 7.62 -5.98 -17.35
C SER A 31 6.65 -4.80 -17.53
N LEU A 32 6.41 -4.43 -18.80
CA LEU A 32 5.45 -3.37 -19.11
C LEU A 32 4.04 -3.69 -18.60
N GLY A 33 3.65 -4.97 -18.59
CA GLY A 33 2.36 -5.41 -18.09
C GLY A 33 2.22 -5.20 -16.59
N GLU A 34 3.21 -5.65 -15.82
CA GLU A 34 3.23 -5.50 -14.36
C GLU A 34 3.29 -4.03 -13.93
N ALA A 35 4.07 -3.21 -14.63
CA ALA A 35 4.13 -1.78 -14.33
C ALA A 35 2.82 -1.05 -14.67
N ARG A 36 2.08 -1.49 -15.69
CA ARG A 36 0.75 -0.95 -15.99
C ARG A 36 -0.26 -1.34 -14.93
N LEU A 37 -0.23 -2.59 -14.49
CA LEU A 37 -1.11 -3.09 -13.43
C LEU A 37 -0.84 -2.33 -12.12
N GLY A 38 0.43 -2.24 -11.71
CA GLY A 38 0.81 -1.50 -10.51
C GLY A 38 0.49 -0.01 -10.58
N ALA A 39 0.61 0.61 -11.78
CA ALA A 39 0.21 2.00 -11.97
C ALA A 39 -1.30 2.20 -11.86
N ALA A 40 -2.10 1.26 -12.37
CA ALA A 40 -3.57 1.29 -12.25
C ALA A 40 -3.99 1.13 -10.78
N ASP A 41 -3.48 0.09 -10.11
CA ASP A 41 -3.78 -0.18 -8.70
C ASP A 41 -3.41 1.03 -7.82
N LEU A 42 -2.22 1.61 -8.03
CA LEU A 42 -1.75 2.79 -7.30
C LEU A 42 -2.58 4.05 -7.58
N SER A 43 -3.14 4.18 -8.78
CA SER A 43 -4.00 5.31 -9.17
C SER A 43 -5.44 5.21 -8.66
N GLU A 44 -5.90 3.99 -8.37
CA GLU A 44 -7.24 3.71 -7.90
C GLU A 44 -7.27 3.55 -6.38
N GLU A 45 -7.23 2.31 -5.90
CA GLU A 45 -7.40 1.97 -4.50
C GLU A 45 -6.11 2.05 -3.68
N GLY A 46 -4.96 2.07 -4.36
CA GLY A 46 -3.63 1.95 -3.76
C GLY A 46 -3.12 0.50 -3.75
N LEU A 47 -1.80 0.36 -3.60
CA LEU A 47 -1.13 -0.95 -3.53
C LEU A 47 -1.05 -1.43 -2.09
N ILE A 48 -1.40 -2.68 -1.81
CA ILE A 48 -1.32 -3.26 -0.47
C ILE A 48 -0.19 -4.29 -0.43
N SER A 49 0.76 -4.10 0.47
CA SER A 49 1.73 -5.14 0.82
C SER A 49 2.29 -4.93 2.23
N THR A 50 3.42 -5.54 2.56
CA THR A 50 4.11 -5.33 3.82
C THR A 50 4.56 -3.88 3.98
N PHE A 51 4.63 -3.40 5.22
CA PHE A 51 5.10 -2.04 5.51
C PHE A 51 6.48 -1.76 4.90
N VAL A 52 7.39 -2.74 4.93
CA VAL A 52 8.75 -2.57 4.38
C VAL A 52 8.72 -2.41 2.88
N GLU A 53 8.00 -3.26 2.16
CA GLU A 53 7.87 -3.14 0.70
C GLU A 53 7.23 -1.80 0.31
N MET A 54 6.18 -1.37 1.01
CA MET A 54 5.51 -0.11 0.71
C MET A 54 6.36 1.11 1.07
N THR A 55 7.18 1.05 2.11
CA THR A 55 8.13 2.12 2.47
C THR A 55 9.26 2.25 1.45
N LEU A 56 9.76 1.13 0.93
CA LEU A 56 10.76 1.14 -0.14
C LEU A 56 10.18 1.70 -1.45
N LEU A 57 8.96 1.29 -1.79
CA LEU A 57 8.23 1.78 -2.95
C LEU A 57 7.95 3.29 -2.86
N ALA A 58 7.49 3.78 -1.70
CA ALA A 58 7.24 5.20 -1.45
C ALA A 58 8.51 6.06 -1.60
N GLN A 59 9.64 5.62 -1.02
CA GLN A 59 10.93 6.30 -1.16
C GLN A 59 11.39 6.35 -2.61
N GLY A 60 11.25 5.24 -3.33
CA GLY A 60 11.59 5.16 -4.74
C GLY A 60 10.76 6.13 -5.58
N LEU A 61 9.43 6.15 -5.38
CA LEU A 61 8.51 7.07 -6.05
C LEU A 61 8.81 8.54 -5.73
N GLY A 62 9.20 8.84 -4.48
CA GLY A 62 9.63 10.17 -4.06
C GLY A 62 10.85 10.69 -4.82
N ARG A 63 11.80 9.82 -5.21
CA ARG A 63 12.95 10.20 -6.06
C ARG A 63 12.51 10.72 -7.44
N TRP A 64 11.32 10.33 -7.89
CA TRP A 64 10.71 10.76 -9.15
C TRP A 64 9.65 11.86 -8.95
N SER A 65 9.65 12.52 -7.79
CA SER A 65 8.65 13.54 -7.43
C SER A 65 7.21 13.03 -7.45
N VAL A 66 7.00 11.73 -7.22
CA VAL A 66 5.67 11.13 -7.04
C VAL A 66 5.36 11.09 -5.54
N ALA A 67 4.40 11.92 -5.12
CA ALA A 67 3.96 11.99 -3.73
C ALA A 67 3.03 10.82 -3.38
N THR A 68 3.28 10.17 -2.24
CA THR A 68 2.52 9.02 -1.76
C THR A 68 2.38 9.01 -0.25
N THR A 69 1.25 8.47 0.23
CA THR A 69 0.96 8.25 1.64
C THR A 69 0.84 6.75 1.95
N LEU A 70 1.36 6.34 3.10
CA LEU A 70 1.17 5.02 3.68
C LEU A 70 -0.03 5.03 4.63
N VAL A 71 -0.99 4.15 4.38
CA VAL A 71 -2.19 3.96 5.21
C VAL A 71 -2.17 2.55 5.77
N SER A 72 -2.31 2.37 7.08
CA SER A 72 -2.45 1.03 7.64
C SER A 72 -3.68 0.34 7.03
N SER A 73 -3.46 -0.80 6.38
CA SER A 73 -4.54 -1.61 5.80
C SER A 73 -5.09 -2.60 6.82
N GLN A 74 -5.08 -2.21 8.10
CA GLN A 74 -5.58 -3.04 9.19
C GLN A 74 -7.06 -3.32 8.91
N SER A 75 -7.36 -4.50 8.38
CA SER A 75 -8.68 -5.09 8.44
C SER A 75 -8.96 -5.26 9.92
N ASP A 76 -9.70 -4.33 10.48
CA ASP A 76 -10.09 -4.31 11.89
C ASP A 76 -10.75 -5.66 12.24
N PRO A 77 -10.12 -6.54 13.04
CA PRO A 77 -10.77 -7.75 13.52
C PRO A 77 -11.48 -7.48 14.86
N ARG A 78 -11.56 -6.24 15.34
CA ARG A 78 -12.27 -5.91 16.60
C ARG A 78 -13.70 -5.48 16.35
N GLY A 79 -14.42 -6.31 15.59
CA GLY A 79 -15.87 -6.25 15.44
C GLY A 79 -16.61 -7.42 16.10
N ASP A 80 -15.91 -8.38 16.74
CA ASP A 80 -16.60 -9.56 17.28
C ASP A 80 -15.98 -10.11 18.56
N ALA A 81 -16.74 -9.98 19.66
CA ALA A 81 -16.91 -10.88 20.82
C ALA A 81 -17.23 -10.10 22.11
N PRO A 82 -17.89 -10.70 23.13
CA PRO A 82 -19.16 -11.42 23.10
C PRO A 82 -20.13 -10.82 24.16
N ARG A 83 -21.41 -10.61 23.84
CA ARG A 83 -22.42 -10.37 24.89
C ARG A 83 -22.99 -11.72 25.33
N THR A 84 -22.23 -12.44 26.15
CA THR A 84 -22.79 -13.56 26.92
C THR A 84 -23.83 -13.01 27.89
N ALA A 85 -25.03 -13.58 27.81
CA ALA A 85 -26.17 -13.24 28.63
C ALA A 85 -25.86 -13.51 30.12
N LYS A 86 -26.31 -12.58 30.97
CA LYS A 86 -26.35 -12.76 32.43
C LYS A 86 -27.51 -13.71 32.76
N PRO A 87 -27.34 -14.73 33.61
CA PRO A 87 -28.47 -15.55 34.03
C PRO A 87 -29.27 -14.78 35.09
N SER A 88 -30.59 -14.81 34.99
CA SER A 88 -31.53 -14.46 36.06
C SER A 88 -32.71 -15.43 35.99
#